data_AF-A0A1A5YQ89-F1
#
_entry.id   AF-A0A1A5YQ89-F1
#
_cell.length_a   1.000
_cell.length_b   1.000
_cell.length_c   1.000
_cell.angle_alpha   90.00
_cell.angle_beta   90.00
_cell.angle_gamma   90.00
#
_symmetry.space_group_name_H-M   'P 1'
#
loop_
_entity.id
_entity.type
_entity.pdbx_description
1 polymer ?
#
loop_
_entity_poly.entity_id
_entity_poly.type
_entity_poly.pdbx_seq_one_letter_code
_entity_poly.pdbx_strand_id
1 'polypeptide(L)'
;MIGRHAVGGRIDPPYFPTKTEPHFVGRAIEIPAKANGNRVITDAFTMSGELEFYAISIRSCSQDATDYWNLSVGGRTIAKTIFCKSYEEGLYFQVAHPVKPDHEILFEYHTSNGTGKTVELLFHFLTDPGLDLILTGETNLGVYPDPPPELPETEQPPGLPPGGALQLPVAWEPFSSVAEAVIWTSALGIRANFAGKISAANYVTEALALLLNTCGGFAEMIQKHKLTISIQNAKGANGYFNPGTGEVVISNRYDFSNAEVITQAEYDAGQKSSPHKLRTIIHELGHWLHYHNVGAKTFYQYSSLDPDNYGAKTILSNAEASYIANNLSNYATKWFPIELMPEAFTAKITGIPIDAKIWEWYQQYGGFECEGW
;
A
#
# COMPACT_ATOMS: atom_id res chain seq x y z
N MET A 1 -61.30 -24.68 -28.30
CA MET A 1 -59.95 -24.71 -28.91
C MET A 1 -59.80 -23.47 -29.78
N ILE A 2 -59.13 -22.42 -29.29
CA ILE A 2 -58.65 -21.32 -30.13
C ILE A 2 -57.15 -21.28 -29.88
N GLY A 3 -56.38 -21.71 -30.87
CA GLY A 3 -54.94 -21.89 -30.80
C GLY A 3 -54.22 -20.55 -30.64
N ARG A 4 -53.39 -20.44 -29.61
CA ARG A 4 -52.37 -19.40 -29.52
C ARG A 4 -51.14 -19.90 -30.27
N HIS A 5 -50.99 -19.46 -31.51
CA HIS A 5 -49.69 -19.36 -32.18
C HIS A 5 -49.28 -17.89 -32.14
N ALA A 6 -48.76 -17.45 -31.00
CA ALA A 6 -47.77 -16.39 -30.98
C ALA A 6 -46.44 -17.13 -30.93
N VAL A 7 -45.71 -17.13 -32.03
CA VAL A 7 -44.34 -17.62 -32.09
C VAL A 7 -43.54 -16.41 -32.55
N GLY A 8 -42.80 -15.78 -31.63
CA GLY A 8 -41.78 -14.79 -31.98
C GLY A 8 -42.03 -13.35 -31.52
N GLY A 9 -42.71 -13.12 -30.38
CA GLY A 9 -42.84 -11.78 -29.77
C GLY A 9 -42.28 -11.71 -28.34
N ARG A 10 -42.13 -10.50 -27.79
CA ARG A 10 -41.73 -10.20 -26.38
C ARG A 10 -42.67 -10.78 -25.29
N ILE A 11 -43.63 -11.63 -25.67
CA ILE A 11 -44.64 -12.24 -24.80
C ILE A 11 -44.33 -13.73 -24.56
N ASP A 12 -43.37 -14.30 -25.30
CA ASP A 12 -42.92 -15.68 -25.12
C ASP A 12 -41.67 -15.72 -24.22
N PRO A 13 -41.45 -16.79 -23.42
CA PRO A 13 -40.19 -17.01 -22.72
C PRO A 13 -38.99 -16.88 -23.67
N PRO A 14 -37.90 -16.23 -23.25
CA PRO A 14 -37.58 -15.85 -21.87
C PRO A 14 -37.94 -14.39 -21.49
N TYR A 15 -38.72 -13.67 -22.31
CA TYR A 15 -39.11 -12.27 -22.02
C TYR A 15 -40.28 -12.15 -21.03
N PHE A 16 -41.13 -13.18 -20.94
CA PHE A 16 -42.19 -13.27 -19.94
C PHE A 16 -41.90 -14.44 -19.00
N PRO A 17 -41.77 -14.21 -17.68
CA PRO A 17 -41.56 -15.29 -16.72
C PRO A 17 -42.76 -16.25 -16.69
N THR A 18 -42.50 -17.54 -16.52
CA THR A 18 -43.54 -18.55 -16.30
C THR A 18 -43.89 -18.73 -14.83
N LYS A 19 -42.98 -18.31 -13.94
CA LYS A 19 -43.11 -18.34 -12.48
C LYS A 19 -43.49 -16.96 -11.94
N THR A 20 -44.21 -16.92 -10.82
CA THR A 20 -44.87 -15.66 -10.38
C THR A 20 -44.59 -15.26 -8.94
N GLU A 21 -44.06 -16.15 -8.10
CA GLU A 21 -43.69 -15.80 -6.73
C GLU A 21 -42.21 -15.40 -6.63
N PRO A 22 -41.88 -14.25 -6.01
CA PRO A 22 -40.50 -13.86 -5.81
C PRO A 22 -39.84 -14.72 -4.73
N HIS A 23 -38.60 -15.12 -4.99
CA HIS A 23 -37.77 -15.85 -4.05
C HIS A 23 -36.36 -15.26 -4.06
N PHE A 24 -35.88 -14.83 -2.91
CA PHE A 24 -34.59 -14.17 -2.76
C PHE A 24 -33.64 -15.02 -1.93
N VAL A 25 -32.43 -15.23 -2.44
CA VAL A 25 -31.38 -15.98 -1.75
C VAL A 25 -30.19 -15.08 -1.50
N GLY A 26 -29.94 -14.78 -0.23
CA GLY A 26 -28.75 -14.04 0.20
C GLY A 26 -27.56 -14.98 0.45
N ARG A 27 -26.36 -14.55 0.06
CA ARG A 27 -25.10 -15.23 0.40
C ARG A 27 -24.06 -14.19 0.82
N ALA A 28 -23.28 -14.53 1.85
CA ALA A 28 -22.17 -13.70 2.32
C ALA A 28 -20.90 -14.52 2.28
N ILE A 29 -19.89 -14.02 1.57
CA ILE A 29 -18.61 -14.66 1.37
C ILE A 29 -17.57 -13.85 2.15
N GLU A 30 -17.06 -14.43 3.23
CA GLU A 30 -15.96 -13.87 4.00
C GLU A 30 -14.63 -14.35 3.42
N ILE A 31 -13.90 -13.42 2.79
CA ILE A 31 -12.60 -13.66 2.18
C ILE A 31 -11.53 -13.22 3.18
N PRO A 32 -10.78 -14.15 3.80
CA PRO A 32 -9.77 -13.80 4.79
C PRO A 32 -8.59 -13.07 4.16
N ALA A 33 -7.87 -12.33 4.99
CA ALA A 33 -6.62 -11.71 4.60
C ALA A 33 -5.56 -12.80 4.31
N LYS A 34 -4.85 -12.66 3.19
CA LYS A 34 -3.81 -13.57 2.67
C LYS A 34 -2.69 -12.76 2.01
N ALA A 35 -1.61 -13.40 1.57
CA ALA A 35 -0.62 -12.72 0.75
C ALA A 35 -1.22 -12.27 -0.59
N ASN A 36 -0.66 -11.20 -1.16
CA ASN A 36 -1.03 -10.75 -2.50
C ASN A 36 -0.71 -11.84 -3.52
N GLY A 37 -1.60 -12.04 -4.48
CA GLY A 37 -1.51 -13.09 -5.48
C GLY A 37 -2.84 -13.27 -6.19
N ASN A 38 -2.87 -13.92 -7.34
CA ASN A 38 -4.12 -14.13 -8.07
C ASN A 38 -5.03 -15.10 -7.31
N ARG A 39 -6.11 -14.60 -6.72
CA ARG A 39 -7.08 -15.38 -5.96
C ARG A 39 -8.39 -15.48 -6.73
N VAL A 40 -8.96 -16.68 -6.73
CA VAL A 40 -10.24 -17.04 -7.30
C VAL A 40 -11.05 -17.68 -6.19
N ILE A 41 -12.05 -16.95 -5.71
CA ILE A 41 -13.00 -17.44 -4.72
C ILE A 41 -14.22 -17.93 -5.50
N THR A 42 -14.66 -19.14 -5.20
CA THR A 42 -15.80 -19.78 -5.87
C THR A 42 -16.89 -20.04 -4.87
N ASP A 43 -18.13 -19.74 -5.24
CA ASP A 43 -19.33 -20.05 -4.48
C ASP A 43 -20.29 -20.75 -5.42
N ALA A 44 -20.52 -22.04 -5.15
CA ALA A 44 -21.25 -22.94 -6.02
C ALA A 44 -22.44 -23.54 -5.25
N PHE A 45 -23.63 -23.45 -5.82
CA PHE A 45 -24.82 -24.03 -5.21
C PHE A 45 -25.87 -24.47 -6.22
N THR A 46 -26.75 -25.36 -5.78
CA THR A 46 -27.95 -25.82 -6.49
C THR A 46 -29.19 -25.55 -5.64
N MET A 47 -30.36 -25.61 -6.28
CA MET A 47 -31.66 -25.40 -5.64
C MET A 47 -32.52 -26.66 -5.80
N SER A 48 -33.31 -27.03 -4.80
CA SER A 48 -34.08 -28.29 -4.80
C SER A 48 -35.23 -28.37 -5.82
N GLY A 49 -35.54 -27.29 -6.53
CA GLY A 49 -36.69 -27.19 -7.44
C GLY A 49 -36.40 -26.31 -8.66
N GLU A 50 -37.27 -26.39 -9.67
CA GLU A 50 -37.18 -25.53 -10.85
C GLU A 50 -37.51 -24.07 -10.48
N LEU A 51 -36.75 -23.13 -11.05
CA LEU A 51 -36.93 -21.70 -10.79
C LEU A 51 -36.59 -20.88 -12.05
N GLU A 52 -36.80 -19.57 -12.00
CA GLU A 52 -36.34 -18.63 -13.02
C GLU A 52 -35.47 -17.54 -12.40
N PHE A 53 -34.26 -17.33 -12.91
CA PHE A 53 -33.27 -16.39 -12.41
C PHE A 53 -33.25 -15.11 -13.24
N TYR A 54 -33.49 -13.95 -12.62
CA TYR A 54 -33.71 -12.70 -13.36
C TYR A 54 -32.86 -11.52 -12.91
N ALA A 55 -32.22 -11.56 -11.74
CA ALA A 55 -31.28 -10.51 -11.33
C ALA A 55 -30.31 -10.98 -10.25
N ILE A 56 -29.16 -10.30 -10.15
CA ILE A 56 -28.21 -10.45 -9.05
C ILE A 56 -27.82 -9.09 -8.49
N SER A 57 -27.93 -8.92 -7.17
CA SER A 57 -27.30 -7.80 -6.47
C SER A 57 -25.99 -8.26 -5.86
N ILE A 58 -25.00 -7.38 -5.90
CA ILE A 58 -23.67 -7.63 -5.36
C ILE A 58 -23.18 -6.41 -4.60
N ARG A 59 -22.55 -6.63 -3.46
CA ARG A 59 -21.84 -5.59 -2.71
C ARG A 59 -20.52 -6.15 -2.18
N SER A 60 -19.41 -5.52 -2.56
CA SER A 60 -18.12 -5.74 -1.92
C SER A 60 -17.81 -4.61 -0.96
N CYS A 61 -17.30 -4.93 0.24
CA CYS A 61 -16.88 -3.92 1.21
C CYS A 61 -15.64 -3.11 0.76
N SER A 62 -14.93 -3.56 -0.29
CA SER A 62 -13.79 -2.86 -0.90
C SER A 62 -13.88 -2.92 -2.42
N GLN A 63 -13.39 -1.89 -3.11
CA GLN A 63 -13.50 -1.77 -4.57
C GLN A 63 -12.14 -1.66 -5.27
N ASP A 64 -11.30 -2.69 -5.14
CA ASP A 64 -10.04 -2.77 -5.89
C ASP A 64 -10.29 -2.76 -7.40
N ALA A 65 -9.53 -1.96 -8.16
CA ALA A 65 -9.77 -1.78 -9.61
C ALA A 65 -9.52 -3.05 -10.44
N THR A 66 -8.65 -3.93 -9.94
CA THR A 66 -8.29 -5.20 -10.58
C THR A 66 -9.27 -6.34 -10.31
N ASP A 67 -10.14 -6.17 -9.32
CA ASP A 67 -11.10 -7.20 -8.94
C ASP A 67 -12.26 -7.28 -9.94
N TYR A 68 -12.67 -8.49 -10.25
CA TYR A 68 -13.81 -8.75 -11.11
C TYR A 68 -14.54 -10.02 -10.68
N TRP A 69 -15.77 -10.19 -11.17
CA TRP A 69 -16.53 -11.40 -10.93
C TRP A 69 -17.11 -12.00 -12.21
N ASN A 70 -17.36 -13.30 -12.16
CA ASN A 70 -18.10 -14.06 -13.16
C ASN A 70 -19.30 -14.74 -12.50
N LEU A 71 -20.30 -15.05 -13.32
CA LEU A 71 -21.45 -15.84 -12.93
C LEU A 71 -21.82 -16.79 -14.05
N SER A 72 -21.96 -18.07 -13.71
CA SER A 72 -22.46 -19.09 -14.61
C SER A 72 -23.60 -19.89 -13.97
N VAL A 73 -24.52 -20.36 -14.80
CA VAL A 73 -25.69 -21.14 -14.38
C VAL A 73 -25.87 -22.32 -15.33
N GLY A 74 -25.90 -23.54 -14.80
CA GLY A 74 -25.98 -24.76 -15.61
C GLY A 74 -24.84 -24.87 -16.63
N GLY A 75 -23.63 -24.44 -16.24
CA GLY A 75 -22.45 -24.39 -17.11
C GLY A 75 -22.44 -23.27 -18.15
N ARG A 76 -23.47 -22.43 -18.23
CA ARG A 76 -23.52 -21.28 -19.14
C ARG A 76 -23.14 -19.99 -18.42
N THR A 77 -22.14 -19.27 -18.92
CA THR A 77 -21.77 -17.95 -18.40
C THR A 77 -22.88 -16.92 -18.69
N ILE A 78 -23.39 -16.27 -17.64
CA ILE A 78 -24.36 -15.18 -17.69
C ILE A 78 -23.67 -13.83 -17.57
N ALA A 79 -22.67 -13.72 -16.69
CA ALA A 79 -21.86 -12.53 -16.51
C ALA A 79 -20.37 -12.91 -16.54
N LYS A 80 -19.56 -12.13 -17.25
CA LYS A 80 -18.13 -12.42 -17.44
C LYS A 80 -17.31 -11.16 -17.24
N THR A 81 -16.31 -11.23 -16.36
CA THR A 81 -15.32 -10.18 -16.13
C THR A 81 -15.98 -8.84 -15.81
N ILE A 82 -16.90 -8.86 -14.84
CA ILE A 82 -17.60 -7.66 -14.40
C ILE A 82 -16.78 -6.96 -13.31
N PHE A 83 -16.31 -5.74 -13.60
CA PHE A 83 -15.49 -4.93 -12.68
C PHE A 83 -16.30 -4.04 -11.75
N CYS A 84 -17.62 -4.00 -11.89
CA CYS A 84 -18.50 -3.30 -10.96
C CYS A 84 -18.89 -4.26 -9.82
N LYS A 85 -18.59 -3.90 -8.57
CA LYS A 85 -18.74 -4.75 -7.37
C LYS A 85 -19.79 -4.21 -6.41
N SER A 86 -20.61 -3.27 -6.88
CA SER A 86 -21.71 -2.68 -6.13
C SER A 86 -22.87 -2.43 -7.10
N TYR A 87 -23.83 -3.35 -7.09
CA TYR A 87 -25.13 -3.23 -7.72
C TYR A 87 -26.17 -3.46 -6.63
N GLU A 88 -26.38 -2.44 -5.79
CA GLU A 88 -27.29 -2.56 -4.63
C GLU A 88 -28.75 -2.73 -5.05
N GLU A 89 -29.13 -2.15 -6.19
CA GLU A 89 -30.44 -2.34 -6.81
C GLU A 89 -30.51 -3.59 -7.70
N GLY A 90 -29.37 -4.22 -8.00
CA GLY A 90 -29.28 -5.43 -8.82
C GLY A 90 -28.97 -5.20 -10.30
N LEU A 91 -28.22 -6.14 -10.87
CA LEU A 91 -28.06 -6.33 -12.32
C LEU A 91 -29.22 -7.17 -12.82
N TYR A 92 -30.23 -6.53 -13.41
CA TYR A 92 -31.39 -7.20 -14.00
C TYR A 92 -31.08 -7.76 -15.39
N PHE A 93 -31.29 -9.06 -15.56
CA PHE A 93 -31.27 -9.68 -16.86
C PHE A 93 -32.57 -9.30 -17.58
N GLN A 94 -32.49 -8.83 -18.83
CA GLN A 94 -33.67 -8.46 -19.63
C GLN A 94 -34.66 -9.63 -19.84
N VAL A 95 -34.28 -10.83 -19.42
CA VAL A 95 -35.00 -12.09 -19.57
C VAL A 95 -34.84 -12.93 -18.30
N ALA A 96 -35.86 -13.71 -17.95
CA ALA A 96 -35.78 -14.64 -16.83
C ALA A 96 -35.17 -15.97 -17.33
N HIS A 97 -34.08 -16.40 -16.73
CA HIS A 97 -33.34 -17.60 -17.12
C HIS A 97 -33.89 -18.84 -16.40
N PRO A 98 -34.41 -19.86 -17.12
CA PRO A 98 -34.84 -21.10 -16.47
C PRO A 98 -33.67 -21.84 -15.83
N VAL A 99 -33.85 -22.28 -14.58
CA VAL A 99 -32.86 -23.06 -13.82
C VAL A 99 -33.51 -24.34 -13.33
N LYS A 100 -32.88 -25.48 -13.63
CA LYS A 100 -33.32 -26.80 -13.18
C LYS A 100 -32.65 -27.17 -11.85
N PRO A 101 -33.18 -28.14 -11.09
CA PRO A 101 -32.61 -28.50 -9.78
C PRO A 101 -31.13 -28.93 -9.81
N ASP A 102 -30.68 -29.49 -10.93
CA ASP A 102 -29.30 -29.95 -11.15
C ASP A 102 -28.39 -28.89 -11.78
N HIS A 103 -28.93 -27.70 -12.12
CA HIS A 103 -28.11 -26.61 -12.62
C HIS A 103 -27.37 -25.93 -11.48
N GLU A 104 -26.05 -26.07 -11.46
CA GLU A 104 -25.18 -25.32 -10.58
C GLU A 104 -25.20 -23.83 -10.93
N ILE A 105 -25.35 -22.99 -9.91
CA ILE A 105 -25.10 -21.55 -9.95
C ILE A 105 -23.70 -21.36 -9.35
N LEU A 106 -22.76 -20.94 -10.20
CA LEU A 106 -21.37 -20.72 -9.84
C LEU A 106 -21.02 -19.24 -9.96
N PHE A 107 -20.72 -18.63 -8.83
CA PHE A 107 -20.17 -17.30 -8.72
C PHE A 107 -18.64 -17.39 -8.50
N GLU A 108 -17.89 -16.62 -9.28
CA GLU A 108 -16.43 -16.54 -9.15
C GLU A 108 -16.03 -15.09 -8.85
N TYR A 109 -15.31 -14.87 -7.77
CA TYR A 109 -14.72 -13.56 -7.44
C TYR A 109 -13.20 -13.62 -7.57
N HIS A 110 -12.66 -12.78 -8.43
CA HIS A 110 -11.23 -12.68 -8.69
C HIS A 110 -10.66 -11.46 -7.98
N THR A 111 -9.63 -11.68 -7.17
CA THR A 111 -8.92 -10.60 -6.45
C THR A 111 -7.43 -10.89 -6.42
N SER A 112 -6.62 -9.88 -6.73
CA SER A 112 -5.17 -9.95 -6.54
C SER A 112 -4.72 -9.40 -5.18
N ASN A 113 -5.61 -8.65 -4.52
CA ASN A 113 -5.35 -8.03 -3.22
C ASN A 113 -5.50 -9.08 -2.10
N GLY A 114 -4.50 -9.14 -1.24
CA GLY A 114 -4.43 -9.98 -0.06
C GLY A 114 -5.27 -9.47 1.11
N THR A 115 -5.79 -8.24 1.06
CA THR A 115 -6.63 -7.68 2.12
C THR A 115 -7.93 -8.49 2.28
N GLY A 116 -8.31 -8.74 3.53
CA GLY A 116 -9.58 -9.39 3.84
C GLY A 116 -10.76 -8.56 3.35
N LYS A 117 -11.81 -9.24 2.86
CA LYS A 117 -12.99 -8.58 2.28
C LYS A 117 -14.24 -9.44 2.44
N THR A 118 -15.39 -8.79 2.38
CA THR A 118 -16.70 -9.44 2.39
C THR A 118 -17.39 -9.12 1.08
N VAL A 119 -17.88 -10.17 0.42
CA VAL A 119 -18.72 -10.06 -0.78
C VAL A 119 -20.11 -10.58 -0.42
N GLU A 120 -21.10 -9.71 -0.54
CA GLU A 120 -22.50 -10.01 -0.33
C GLU A 120 -23.21 -10.13 -1.67
N LEU A 121 -24.03 -11.17 -1.78
CA LEU A 121 -24.78 -11.51 -2.98
C LEU A 121 -26.24 -11.65 -2.61
N LEU A 122 -27.11 -11.16 -3.48
CA LEU A 122 -28.54 -11.43 -3.45
C LEU A 122 -28.92 -11.96 -4.83
N PHE A 123 -29.40 -13.21 -4.89
CA PHE A 123 -29.93 -13.80 -6.11
C PHE A 123 -31.45 -13.64 -6.13
N HIS A 124 -31.96 -13.17 -7.27
CA HIS A 124 -33.37 -12.85 -7.44
C HIS A 124 -34.01 -13.89 -8.36
N PHE A 125 -34.90 -14.69 -7.80
CA PHE A 125 -35.56 -15.80 -8.49
C PHE A 125 -37.08 -15.64 -8.50
N LEU A 126 -37.72 -16.34 -9.44
CA LEU A 126 -39.15 -16.60 -9.46
C LEU A 126 -39.42 -18.09 -9.28
N THR A 127 -40.41 -18.44 -8.48
CA THR A 127 -40.83 -19.81 -8.15
C THR A 127 -42.32 -20.03 -8.41
N ASP A 128 -42.72 -21.30 -8.38
CA ASP A 128 -44.14 -21.66 -8.30
C ASP A 128 -44.72 -21.28 -6.93
N PRO A 129 -46.04 -20.99 -6.85
CA PRO A 129 -46.66 -20.60 -5.61
C PRO A 129 -46.51 -21.61 -4.47
N GLY A 130 -46.04 -21.14 -3.31
CA GLY A 130 -45.90 -21.96 -2.10
C GLY A 130 -44.77 -22.98 -2.13
N LEU A 131 -43.82 -22.86 -3.06
CA LEU A 131 -42.63 -23.70 -3.11
C LEU A 131 -41.57 -23.19 -2.13
N ASP A 132 -41.22 -24.03 -1.15
CA ASP A 132 -40.05 -23.80 -0.30
C ASP A 132 -38.83 -24.52 -0.90
N LEU A 133 -37.76 -23.76 -1.14
CA LEU A 133 -36.58 -24.26 -1.82
C LEU A 133 -35.43 -24.46 -0.83
N ILE A 134 -34.78 -25.61 -0.94
CA ILE A 134 -33.58 -25.92 -0.18
C ILE A 134 -32.37 -25.61 -1.07
N LEU A 135 -31.49 -24.76 -0.56
CA LEU A 135 -30.19 -24.49 -1.16
C LEU A 135 -29.17 -25.52 -0.66
N THR A 136 -28.39 -26.10 -1.57
CA THR A 136 -27.22 -26.91 -1.24
C THR A 136 -26.01 -26.34 -1.96
N GLY A 137 -24.92 -26.05 -1.25
CA GLY A 137 -23.74 -25.48 -1.88
C GLY A 137 -22.55 -25.33 -0.96
N GLU A 138 -21.43 -24.96 -1.56
CA GLU A 138 -20.15 -24.79 -0.90
C GLU A 138 -19.47 -23.49 -1.38
N THR A 139 -18.73 -22.87 -0.47
CA THR A 139 -17.87 -21.73 -0.78
C THR A 139 -16.42 -22.18 -0.63
N ASN A 140 -15.66 -22.10 -1.72
CA ASN A 140 -14.24 -22.41 -1.74
C ASN A 140 -13.43 -21.12 -1.90
N LEU A 141 -12.69 -20.79 -0.85
CA LEU A 141 -11.86 -19.59 -0.75
C LEU A 141 -10.49 -19.72 -1.41
N GLY A 142 -10.20 -20.86 -2.05
CA GLY A 142 -8.92 -21.25 -2.61
C GLY A 142 -7.84 -21.51 -1.55
N VAL A 143 -6.68 -22.03 -2.00
CA VAL A 143 -5.50 -22.24 -1.16
C VAL A 143 -4.49 -21.15 -1.47
N TYR A 144 -4.37 -20.18 -0.56
CA TYR A 144 -3.48 -19.03 -0.73
C TYR A 144 -2.51 -18.92 0.44
N PRO A 145 -1.24 -18.55 0.17
CA PRO A 145 -0.26 -18.36 1.23
C PRO A 145 -0.74 -17.27 2.20
N ASP A 146 -0.51 -17.50 3.48
CA ASP A 146 -0.70 -16.46 4.49
C ASP A 146 0.21 -15.27 4.20
N PRO A 147 -0.18 -14.05 4.63
CA PRO A 147 0.75 -12.93 4.61
C PRO A 147 2.03 -13.36 5.34
N PRO A 148 3.22 -12.95 4.86
CA PRO A 148 4.43 -13.16 5.64
C PRO A 148 4.20 -12.63 7.07
N PRO A 149 4.64 -13.37 8.11
CA PRO A 149 4.42 -12.96 9.48
C PRO A 149 4.89 -11.53 9.68
N GLU A 150 4.08 -10.70 10.35
CA GLU A 150 4.53 -9.39 10.81
C GLU A 150 5.81 -9.61 11.61
N LEU A 151 6.91 -9.01 11.15
CA LEU A 151 8.14 -9.00 11.93
C LEU A 151 7.79 -8.33 13.27
N PRO A 152 8.07 -8.97 14.41
CA PRO A 152 7.89 -8.29 15.68
C PRO A 152 8.73 -7.01 15.65
N GLU A 153 8.30 -5.95 16.33
CA GLU A 153 9.18 -4.85 16.70
C GLU A 153 10.26 -5.40 17.65
N THR A 154 11.24 -6.11 17.09
CA THR A 154 12.33 -6.73 17.82
C THR A 154 13.38 -5.68 18.09
N GLU A 155 13.14 -4.90 19.15
CA GLU A 155 14.11 -4.34 20.10
C GLU A 155 13.60 -3.00 20.64
N GLN A 156 13.32 -2.96 21.95
CA GLN A 156 13.14 -1.69 22.66
C GLN A 156 14.38 -0.82 22.45
N PRO A 157 14.22 0.50 22.28
CA PRO A 157 15.36 1.42 22.25
C PRO A 157 16.21 1.20 23.51
N PRO A 158 17.55 1.36 23.42
CA PRO A 158 18.38 1.33 24.61
C PRO A 158 17.82 2.29 25.66
N GLY A 159 17.75 1.84 26.92
CA GLY A 159 17.13 2.61 27.99
C GLY A 159 17.68 4.03 28.06
N LEU A 160 16.79 5.00 28.26
CA LEU A 160 17.11 6.43 28.42
C LEU A 160 18.34 6.61 29.34
N PRO A 161 19.24 7.57 29.04
CA PRO A 161 20.29 7.94 29.98
C PRO A 161 19.65 8.32 31.34
N PRO A 162 20.26 7.95 32.48
CA PRO A 162 19.75 8.34 33.79
C PRO A 162 19.75 9.88 33.90
N GLY A 163 18.56 10.51 33.82
CA GLY A 163 18.44 11.97 33.87
C GLY A 163 17.18 12.58 33.23
N GLY A 164 16.51 11.88 32.31
CA GLY A 164 15.25 12.34 31.70
C GLY A 164 15.44 13.38 30.58
N ALA A 165 14.83 13.08 29.43
CA ALA A 165 14.78 13.85 28.18
C ALA A 165 16.12 14.30 27.57
N LEU A 166 16.22 14.21 26.24
CA LEU A 166 17.36 14.74 25.50
C LEU A 166 17.41 16.26 25.63
N GLN A 167 18.54 16.83 26.07
CA GLN A 167 18.68 18.27 26.21
C GLN A 167 18.96 18.93 24.85
N LEU A 168 18.05 19.81 24.43
CA LEU A 168 18.15 20.61 23.20
C LEU A 168 18.44 22.08 23.52
N PRO A 169 19.11 22.85 22.62
CA PRO A 169 19.76 22.37 21.40
C PRO A 169 21.00 21.54 21.72
N VAL A 170 21.31 20.58 20.85
CA VAL A 170 22.54 19.80 20.93
C VAL A 170 23.69 20.61 20.35
N ALA A 171 24.71 20.86 21.17
CA ALA A 171 25.97 21.40 20.70
C ALA A 171 26.75 20.32 19.93
N TRP A 172 27.27 20.67 18.76
CA TRP A 172 28.07 19.77 17.93
C TRP A 172 29.30 20.48 17.38
N GLU A 173 30.42 19.78 17.46
CA GLU A 173 31.68 20.12 16.82
C GLU A 173 32.27 18.84 16.21
N PRO A 174 33.12 18.93 15.17
CA PRO A 174 33.77 17.76 14.59
C PRO A 174 34.58 16.97 15.63
N PHE A 175 34.36 15.66 15.68
CA PHE A 175 35.10 14.76 16.56
C PHE A 175 36.52 14.51 16.06
N SER A 176 37.41 14.23 17.00
CA SER A 176 38.81 13.89 16.73
C SER A 176 39.02 12.38 16.53
N SER A 177 38.09 11.56 17.04
CA SER A 177 38.12 10.11 16.90
C SER A 177 36.72 9.50 16.71
N VAL A 178 36.69 8.33 16.07
CA VAL A 178 35.44 7.56 15.87
C VAL A 178 34.84 7.12 17.21
N ALA A 179 35.68 6.83 18.20
CA ALA A 179 35.24 6.43 19.53
C ALA A 179 34.43 7.53 20.23
N GLU A 180 34.89 8.79 20.14
CA GLU A 180 34.16 9.94 20.69
C GLU A 180 32.78 10.10 20.04
N ALA A 181 32.71 9.99 18.71
CA ALA A 181 31.44 10.08 17.99
C ALA A 181 30.48 8.93 18.36
N VAL A 182 30.98 7.71 18.56
CA VAL A 182 30.16 6.57 19.01
C VAL A 182 29.62 6.81 20.42
N ILE A 183 30.45 7.32 21.34
CA ILE A 183 30.01 7.66 22.69
C ILE A 183 28.91 8.73 22.65
N TRP A 184 29.11 9.78 21.84
CA TRP A 184 28.14 10.85 21.67
C TRP A 184 26.80 10.34 21.13
N THR A 185 26.81 9.57 20.03
CA THR A 185 25.55 8.99 19.48
C THR A 185 24.86 8.05 20.48
N SER A 186 25.62 7.25 21.23
CA SER A 186 25.07 6.36 22.25
C SER A 186 24.37 7.15 23.37
N ALA A 187 24.91 8.32 23.75
CA ALA A 187 24.27 9.21 24.72
C ALA A 187 22.94 9.80 24.22
N LEU A 188 22.71 9.82 22.90
CA LEU A 188 21.43 10.20 22.28
C LEU A 188 20.44 9.02 22.18
N GLY A 189 20.86 7.80 22.52
CA GLY A 189 20.06 6.58 22.29
C GLY A 189 20.21 5.99 20.87
N ILE A 190 21.20 6.46 20.09
CA ILE A 190 21.44 6.02 18.71
C ILE A 190 22.60 5.03 18.68
N ARG A 191 22.41 3.88 18.03
CA ARG A 191 23.50 2.93 17.79
C ARG A 191 24.18 3.27 16.47
N ALA A 192 25.46 3.63 16.51
CA ALA A 192 26.22 3.97 15.30
C ALA A 192 27.45 3.06 15.09
N ASN A 193 27.71 2.69 13.83
CA ASN A 193 28.95 2.06 13.39
C ASN A 193 29.54 2.84 12.21
N PHE A 194 30.61 3.60 12.46
CA PHE A 194 31.26 4.43 11.45
C PHE A 194 32.36 3.71 10.63
N ALA A 195 32.50 2.39 10.80
CA ALA A 195 33.51 1.57 10.10
C ALA A 195 34.95 2.12 10.19
N GLY A 196 35.29 2.74 11.33
CA GLY A 196 36.61 3.32 11.57
C GLY A 196 36.92 4.61 10.79
N LYS A 197 35.93 5.24 10.12
CA LYS A 197 36.12 6.45 9.31
C LYS A 197 35.67 7.70 10.06
N ILE A 198 36.62 8.57 10.43
CA ILE A 198 36.31 9.83 11.14
C ILE A 198 35.51 10.81 10.27
N SER A 199 35.76 10.88 8.96
CA SER A 199 34.98 11.72 8.04
C SER A 199 33.52 11.30 7.97
N ALA A 200 33.24 9.98 8.00
CA ALA A 200 31.89 9.46 8.05
C ALA A 200 31.21 9.72 9.40
N ALA A 201 31.96 9.59 10.50
CA ALA A 201 31.47 9.90 11.84
C ALA A 201 31.05 11.36 11.98
N ASN A 202 31.89 12.30 11.53
CA ASN A 202 31.57 13.73 11.54
C ASN A 202 30.40 14.06 10.60
N TYR A 203 30.36 13.46 9.41
CA TYR A 203 29.24 13.62 8.48
C TYR A 203 27.88 13.23 9.08
N VAL A 204 27.80 12.04 9.70
CA VAL A 204 26.56 11.54 10.29
C VAL A 204 26.18 12.34 11.54
N THR A 205 27.13 12.63 12.43
CA THR A 205 26.83 13.35 13.68
C THR A 205 26.45 14.80 13.43
N GLU A 206 27.01 15.46 12.41
CA GLU A 206 26.58 16.79 11.96
C GLU A 206 25.11 16.79 11.52
N ALA A 207 24.70 15.77 10.76
CA ALA A 207 23.31 15.63 10.30
C ALA A 207 22.33 15.37 11.45
N LEU A 208 22.73 14.54 12.41
CA LEU A 208 21.94 14.30 13.63
C LEU A 208 21.79 15.59 14.45
N ALA A 209 22.86 16.35 14.63
CA ALA A 209 22.81 17.63 15.33
C ALA A 209 21.91 18.64 14.61
N LEU A 210 21.99 18.72 13.28
CA LEU A 210 21.09 19.55 12.47
C LEU A 210 19.63 19.16 12.71
N LEU A 211 19.28 17.88 12.58
CA LEU A 211 17.89 17.42 12.76
C LEU A 211 17.39 17.63 14.18
N LEU A 212 18.20 17.33 15.21
CA LEU A 212 17.82 17.54 16.61
C LEU A 212 17.56 19.02 16.93
N ASN A 213 18.22 19.93 16.23
CA ASN A 213 18.09 21.36 16.47
C ASN A 213 17.04 22.05 15.58
N THR A 214 16.61 21.42 14.48
CA THR A 214 15.74 22.06 13.47
C THR A 214 14.46 21.30 13.19
N CYS A 215 14.36 20.03 13.58
CA CYS A 215 13.18 19.21 13.38
C CYS A 215 12.52 18.87 14.72
N GLY A 216 11.52 19.67 15.12
CA GLY A 216 10.69 19.34 16.28
C GLY A 216 10.07 17.95 16.15
N GLY A 217 10.05 17.18 17.25
CA GLY A 217 9.62 15.77 17.24
C GLY A 217 10.70 14.75 16.86
N PHE A 218 11.82 15.13 16.22
CA PHE A 218 12.88 14.17 15.88
C PHE A 218 13.51 13.52 17.13
N ALA A 219 13.72 14.30 18.19
CA ALA A 219 14.21 13.79 19.46
C ALA A 219 13.25 12.75 20.07
N GLU A 220 11.94 13.00 20.02
CA GLU A 220 10.94 12.05 20.52
C GLU A 220 10.94 10.75 19.71
N MET A 221 11.08 10.86 18.38
CA MET A 221 11.14 9.69 17.49
C MET A 221 12.30 8.77 17.83
N ILE A 222 13.52 9.30 18.01
CA ILE A 222 14.70 8.47 18.35
C ILE A 222 14.65 7.92 19.78
N GLN A 223 13.86 8.52 20.69
CA GLN A 223 13.61 7.96 22.02
C GLN A 223 12.53 6.87 21.99
N LYS A 224 11.56 6.98 21.08
CA LYS A 224 10.47 6.01 20.93
C LYS A 224 10.85 4.81 20.09
N HIS A 225 11.67 5.02 19.06
CA HIS A 225 12.04 4.02 18.07
C HIS A 225 13.56 3.89 17.99
N LYS A 226 14.03 2.65 17.92
CA LYS A 226 15.46 2.37 17.78
C LYS A 226 15.97 2.87 16.44
N LEU A 227 16.96 3.77 16.49
CA LEU A 227 17.72 4.20 15.31
C LEU A 227 19.11 3.55 15.32
N THR A 228 19.40 2.78 14.26
CA THR A 228 20.74 2.25 14.00
C THR A 228 21.29 2.86 12.72
N ILE A 229 22.51 3.39 12.76
CA ILE A 229 23.19 3.98 11.60
C ILE A 229 24.51 3.25 11.35
N SER A 230 24.71 2.75 10.14
CA SER A 230 25.90 1.99 9.78
C SER A 230 26.56 2.47 8.49
N ILE A 231 27.88 2.55 8.51
CA ILE A 231 28.71 2.77 7.33
C ILE A 231 29.15 1.42 6.77
N GLN A 232 28.52 0.97 5.70
CA GLN A 232 28.80 -0.36 5.12
C GLN A 232 28.59 -0.39 3.61
N ASN A 233 28.84 -1.53 2.96
CA ASN A 233 28.67 -1.63 1.51
C ASN A 233 27.19 -1.58 1.13
N ALA A 234 26.78 -0.54 0.39
CA ALA A 234 25.39 -0.33 -0.05
C ALA A 234 25.10 -0.84 -1.48
N LYS A 235 25.88 -1.81 -1.99
CA LYS A 235 25.63 -2.51 -3.28
C LYS A 235 25.38 -1.60 -4.49
N GLY A 236 26.01 -0.43 -4.52
CA GLY A 236 25.92 0.52 -5.64
C GLY A 236 25.07 1.77 -5.37
N ALA A 237 24.32 1.81 -4.26
CA ALA A 237 23.66 3.02 -3.79
C ALA A 237 24.59 3.90 -2.91
N ASN A 238 24.24 5.18 -2.75
CA ASN A 238 24.91 6.09 -1.81
C ASN A 238 24.46 5.85 -0.36
N GLY A 239 23.22 5.38 -0.18
CA GLY A 239 22.63 4.96 1.08
C GLY A 239 21.38 4.13 0.84
N TYR A 240 20.83 3.55 1.90
CA TYR A 240 19.47 2.99 1.92
C TYR A 240 18.97 2.88 3.36
N PHE A 241 17.65 2.87 3.51
CA PHE A 241 16.97 2.46 4.73
C PHE A 241 16.50 1.00 4.63
N ASN A 242 16.73 0.21 5.69
CA ASN A 242 16.24 -1.16 5.80
C ASN A 242 15.01 -1.21 6.73
N PRO A 243 13.78 -1.29 6.19
CA PRO A 243 12.58 -1.32 7.02
C PRO A 243 12.48 -2.60 7.87
N GLY A 244 13.11 -3.71 7.46
CA GLY A 244 13.10 -4.95 8.23
C GLY A 244 13.95 -4.91 9.51
N THR A 245 14.94 -4.02 9.58
CA THR A 245 15.84 -3.89 10.74
C THR A 245 15.81 -2.50 11.40
N GLY A 246 15.14 -1.53 10.79
CA GLY A 246 15.18 -0.13 11.22
C GLY A 246 16.55 0.55 10.99
N GLU A 247 17.42 -0.07 10.19
CA GLU A 247 18.80 0.40 10.00
C GLU A 247 18.89 1.40 8.85
N VAL A 248 19.52 2.55 9.11
CA VAL A 248 19.93 3.52 8.09
C VAL A 248 21.38 3.22 7.71
N VAL A 249 21.61 3.01 6.42
CA VAL A 249 22.92 2.65 5.89
C VAL A 249 23.42 3.73 4.95
N ILE A 250 24.65 4.17 5.18
CA ILE A 250 25.39 5.00 4.21
C ILE A 250 26.55 4.20 3.65
N SER A 251 26.73 4.32 2.34
CA SER A 251 27.74 3.57 1.62
C SER A 251 29.14 3.89 2.14
N ASN A 252 29.91 2.86 2.47
CA ASN A 252 31.32 3.02 2.81
C ASN A 252 32.18 3.50 1.63
N ARG A 253 31.62 3.54 0.41
CA ARG A 253 32.23 4.10 -0.80
C ARG A 253 31.85 5.57 -1.05
N TYR A 254 30.91 6.12 -0.28
CA TYR A 254 30.55 7.53 -0.40
C TYR A 254 31.75 8.40 0.00
N ASP A 255 32.03 9.43 -0.80
CA ASP A 255 33.13 10.34 -0.53
C ASP A 255 32.66 11.48 0.40
N PHE A 256 32.69 11.19 1.70
CA PHE A 256 32.26 12.13 2.74
C PHE A 256 33.02 13.46 2.71
N SER A 257 34.29 13.45 2.28
CA SER A 257 35.12 14.66 2.23
C SER A 257 34.73 15.59 1.08
N ASN A 258 34.14 15.05 0.01
CA ASN A 258 33.66 15.80 -1.15
C ASN A 258 32.12 15.79 -1.26
N ALA A 259 31.41 15.53 -0.16
CA ALA A 259 29.96 15.42 -0.14
C ALA A 259 29.27 16.68 -0.69
N GLU A 260 29.79 17.86 -0.41
CA GLU A 260 29.28 19.14 -0.93
C GLU A 260 29.34 19.21 -2.45
N VAL A 261 30.47 18.81 -3.06
CA VAL A 261 30.63 18.80 -4.52
C VAL A 261 29.69 17.79 -5.17
N ILE A 262 29.57 16.59 -4.60
CA ILE A 262 28.68 15.54 -5.11
C ILE A 262 27.22 15.99 -5.05
N THR A 263 26.80 16.52 -3.90
CA THR A 263 25.40 16.91 -3.65
C THR A 263 24.99 18.10 -4.52
N GLN A 264 25.86 19.09 -4.70
CA GLN A 264 25.63 20.20 -5.63
C GLN A 264 25.47 19.70 -7.07
N ALA A 265 26.37 18.85 -7.56
CA ALA A 265 26.30 18.36 -8.94
C ALA A 265 25.01 17.57 -9.23
N GLU A 266 24.55 16.75 -8.29
CA GLU A 266 23.29 15.99 -8.42
C GLU A 266 22.05 16.90 -8.34
N TYR A 267 22.12 17.97 -7.54
CA TYR A 267 21.06 18.98 -7.47
C TYR A 267 20.97 19.78 -8.79
N ASP A 268 22.10 20.25 -9.31
CA ASP A 268 22.18 21.00 -10.58
C ASP A 268 21.68 20.17 -11.77
N ALA A 269 21.88 18.83 -11.72
CA ALA A 269 21.35 17.89 -12.70
C ALA A 269 19.85 17.56 -12.51
N GLY A 270 19.18 18.17 -11.53
CA GLY A 270 17.79 17.89 -11.15
C GLY A 270 17.56 16.47 -10.66
N GLN A 271 18.62 15.74 -10.28
CA GLN A 271 18.51 14.37 -9.81
C GLN A 271 18.03 14.33 -8.36
N LYS A 272 18.48 15.28 -7.53
CA LYS A 272 18.21 15.30 -6.09
C LYS A 272 17.63 16.65 -5.67
N SER A 273 16.88 16.63 -4.57
CA SER A 273 16.07 17.77 -4.09
C SER A 273 16.82 18.85 -3.33
N SER A 274 18.09 18.62 -2.98
CA SER A 274 18.88 19.60 -2.22
C SER A 274 20.38 19.51 -2.57
N PRO A 275 21.10 20.65 -2.60
CA PRO A 275 22.55 20.70 -2.77
C PRO A 275 23.31 20.55 -1.43
N HIS A 276 22.62 20.41 -0.30
CA HIS A 276 23.27 20.41 1.01
C HIS A 276 24.16 19.18 1.20
N LYS A 277 25.40 19.35 1.70
CA LYS A 277 26.36 18.24 1.87
C LYS A 277 25.78 17.05 2.65
N LEU A 278 24.95 17.30 3.67
CA LEU A 278 24.34 16.27 4.53
C LEU A 278 23.12 15.57 3.92
N ARG A 279 22.70 15.96 2.70
CA ARG A 279 21.46 15.49 2.07
C ARG A 279 21.35 13.98 2.06
N THR A 280 22.41 13.24 1.74
CA THR A 280 22.33 11.77 1.62
C THR A 280 21.89 11.11 2.92
N ILE A 281 22.48 11.47 4.07
CA ILE A 281 22.05 10.90 5.35
C ILE A 281 20.68 11.42 5.79
N ILE A 282 20.37 12.70 5.53
CA ILE A 282 19.04 13.27 5.85
C ILE A 282 17.95 12.55 5.04
N HIS A 283 18.22 12.21 3.79
CA HIS A 283 17.31 11.44 2.93
C HIS A 283 17.03 10.06 3.53
N GLU A 284 18.06 9.30 3.92
CA GLU A 284 17.84 7.98 4.53
C GLU A 284 17.14 8.07 5.90
N LEU A 285 17.42 9.12 6.68
CA LEU A 285 16.67 9.40 7.91
C LEU A 285 15.22 9.80 7.63
N GLY A 286 14.95 10.44 6.49
CA GLY A 286 13.60 10.73 6.01
C GLY A 286 12.79 9.46 5.74
N HIS A 287 13.41 8.42 5.15
CA HIS A 287 12.79 7.10 5.02
C HIS A 287 12.47 6.47 6.39
N TRP A 288 13.42 6.52 7.33
CA TRP A 288 13.23 6.02 8.69
C TRP A 288 12.09 6.74 9.42
N LEU A 289 12.02 8.08 9.29
CA LEU A 289 10.96 8.89 9.88
C LEU A 289 9.60 8.57 9.26
N HIS A 290 9.53 8.45 7.93
CA HIS A 290 8.30 8.07 7.24
C HIS A 290 7.79 6.72 7.72
N TYR A 291 8.66 5.70 7.76
CA TYR A 291 8.33 4.36 8.22
C TYR A 291 7.70 4.34 9.62
N HIS A 292 8.31 5.06 10.56
CA HIS A 292 7.81 5.11 11.94
C HIS A 292 6.60 6.03 12.11
N ASN A 293 6.42 7.04 11.25
CA ASN A 293 5.25 7.92 11.27
C ASN A 293 3.99 7.20 10.77
N VAL A 294 4.06 6.50 9.63
CA VAL A 294 2.90 5.83 9.03
C VAL A 294 2.69 4.38 9.52
N GLY A 295 3.73 3.80 10.13
CA GLY A 295 3.78 2.41 10.55
C GLY A 295 4.12 1.44 9.41
N ALA A 296 4.69 0.30 9.78
CA ALA A 296 5.21 -0.71 8.85
C ALA A 296 4.20 -1.13 7.79
N LYS A 297 2.96 -1.41 8.20
CA LYS A 297 1.88 -1.85 7.29
C LYS A 297 1.65 -0.83 6.17
N THR A 298 1.47 0.44 6.53
CA THR A 298 1.22 1.52 5.57
C THR A 298 2.44 1.78 4.70
N PHE A 299 3.65 1.76 5.28
CA PHE A 299 4.89 1.92 4.53
C PHE A 299 5.03 0.85 3.44
N TYR A 300 4.85 -0.43 3.78
CA TYR A 300 4.91 -1.52 2.79
C TYR A 300 3.76 -1.47 1.77
N GLN A 301 2.57 -1.00 2.15
CA GLN A 301 1.49 -0.72 1.20
C GLN A 301 1.94 0.31 0.17
N TYR A 302 2.53 1.42 0.60
CA TYR A 302 3.09 2.43 -0.30
C TYR A 302 4.25 1.91 -1.13
N SER A 303 5.17 1.14 -0.55
CA SER A 303 6.26 0.50 -1.30
C SER A 303 5.75 -0.45 -2.38
N SER A 304 4.55 -1.03 -2.22
CA SER A 304 3.98 -1.94 -3.21
C SER A 304 3.33 -1.24 -4.41
N LEU A 305 3.19 0.09 -4.38
CA LEU A 305 2.59 0.86 -5.46
C LEU A 305 3.49 0.99 -6.69
N ASP A 306 4.79 0.80 -6.53
CA ASP A 306 5.78 0.82 -7.62
C ASP A 306 6.91 -0.20 -7.34
N PRO A 307 6.60 -1.52 -7.41
CA PRO A 307 7.48 -2.59 -6.95
C PRO A 307 8.64 -2.90 -7.91
N ASP A 308 8.53 -2.47 -9.17
CA ASP A 308 9.45 -2.88 -10.25
C ASP A 308 10.50 -1.81 -10.58
N ASN A 309 10.50 -0.69 -9.85
CA ASN A 309 11.49 0.40 -9.89
C ASN A 309 12.03 0.59 -11.32
N TYR A 310 11.33 1.39 -12.15
CA TYR A 310 11.49 1.57 -13.62
C TYR A 310 10.54 0.75 -14.54
N GLY A 311 9.40 0.25 -14.05
CA GLY A 311 8.36 -0.41 -14.87
C GLY A 311 7.19 0.50 -15.29
N ALA A 312 6.26 -0.02 -16.11
CA ALA A 312 5.03 0.68 -16.52
C ALA A 312 3.96 0.81 -15.41
N LYS A 313 4.26 0.33 -14.20
CA LYS A 313 3.37 0.34 -13.03
C LYS A 313 3.88 1.37 -12.03
N THR A 314 3.50 2.62 -12.26
CA THR A 314 3.51 3.66 -11.25
C THR A 314 2.08 4.16 -11.10
N ILE A 315 1.70 4.59 -9.90
CA ILE A 315 0.42 5.28 -9.71
C ILE A 315 0.44 6.70 -10.30
N LEU A 316 1.63 7.23 -10.60
CA LEU A 316 1.79 8.54 -11.21
C LEU A 316 1.47 8.48 -12.70
N SER A 317 0.65 9.42 -13.16
CA SER A 317 0.60 9.75 -14.58
C SER A 317 1.91 10.41 -15.04
N ASN A 318 2.18 10.40 -16.35
CA ASN A 318 3.33 11.11 -16.92
C ASN A 318 3.35 12.60 -16.55
N ALA A 319 2.17 13.21 -16.44
CA ALA A 319 2.04 14.62 -16.04
C ALA A 319 2.46 14.83 -14.58
N GLU A 320 2.08 13.93 -13.68
CA GLU A 320 2.46 14.02 -12.26
C GLU A 320 3.96 13.73 -12.06
N ALA A 321 4.50 12.70 -12.72
CA ALA A 321 5.93 12.42 -12.69
C ALA A 321 6.75 13.61 -13.21
N SER A 322 6.34 14.22 -14.32
CA SER A 322 6.99 15.43 -14.86
C SER A 322 6.87 16.61 -13.90
N TYR A 323 5.72 16.76 -13.24
CA TYR A 323 5.52 17.82 -12.26
C TYR A 323 6.45 17.66 -11.06
N ILE A 324 6.55 16.47 -10.48
CA ILE A 324 7.45 16.17 -9.35
C ILE A 324 8.91 16.39 -9.76
N ALA A 325 9.31 15.89 -10.93
CA ALA A 325 10.67 16.07 -11.43
C ALA A 325 11.07 17.55 -11.56
N ASN A 326 10.17 18.40 -12.05
CA ASN A 326 10.43 19.82 -12.28
C ASN A 326 10.36 20.68 -11.02
N ASN A 327 9.60 20.26 -10.00
CA ASN A 327 9.37 21.06 -8.79
C ASN A 327 10.06 20.51 -7.54
N LEU A 328 10.67 19.33 -7.60
CA LEU A 328 11.42 18.73 -6.50
C LEU A 328 12.69 18.02 -6.98
N SER A 329 12.56 16.84 -7.60
CA SER A 329 13.69 16.11 -8.18
C SER A 329 13.23 14.91 -9.03
N ASN A 330 14.05 14.48 -9.98
CA ASN A 330 13.82 13.25 -10.74
C ASN A 330 13.85 11.99 -9.85
N TYR A 331 14.58 12.03 -8.73
CA TYR A 331 14.65 10.88 -7.84
C TYR A 331 13.37 10.70 -7.03
N ALA A 332 12.68 11.79 -6.67
CA ALA A 332 11.40 11.74 -5.96
C ALA A 332 10.27 11.05 -6.75
N THR A 333 10.42 10.90 -8.07
CA THR A 333 9.44 10.17 -8.89
C THR A 333 9.64 8.66 -8.85
N LYS A 334 10.80 8.18 -8.36
CA LYS A 334 11.14 6.76 -8.33
C LYS A 334 10.44 6.12 -7.15
N TRP A 335 9.93 4.91 -7.34
CA TRP A 335 9.30 4.15 -6.26
C TRP A 335 8.24 4.97 -5.50
N PHE A 336 7.40 5.71 -6.22
CA PHE A 336 6.46 6.65 -5.60
C PHE A 336 5.45 5.91 -4.68
N PRO A 337 5.14 6.43 -3.48
CA PRO A 337 5.59 7.70 -2.87
C PRO A 337 6.87 7.58 -2.03
N ILE A 338 7.52 6.41 -1.99
CA ILE A 338 8.62 6.12 -1.07
C ILE A 338 9.78 7.10 -1.23
N GLU A 339 10.20 7.45 -2.45
CA GLU A 339 11.27 8.46 -2.62
C GLU A 339 10.78 9.90 -2.58
N LEU A 340 9.47 10.15 -2.75
CA LEU A 340 8.91 11.49 -2.59
C LEU A 340 9.10 11.98 -1.14
N MET A 341 8.82 11.13 -0.16
CA MET A 341 8.88 11.48 1.26
C MET A 341 10.25 11.98 1.71
N PRO A 342 11.36 11.23 1.58
CA PRO A 342 12.66 11.69 2.01
C PRO A 342 13.19 12.85 1.17
N GLU A 343 12.84 12.97 -0.12
CA GLU A 343 13.27 14.09 -0.95
C GLU A 343 12.57 15.39 -0.53
N ALA A 344 11.25 15.37 -0.31
CA ALA A 344 10.52 16.53 0.19
C ALA A 344 10.98 16.92 1.61
N PHE A 345 11.14 15.93 2.50
CA PHE A 345 11.67 16.15 3.85
C PHE A 345 13.07 16.78 3.81
N THR A 346 13.97 16.25 2.98
CA THR A 346 15.35 16.75 2.89
C THR A 346 15.40 18.16 2.34
N ALA A 347 14.64 18.45 1.27
CA ALA A 347 14.54 19.80 0.73
C ALA A 347 14.05 20.78 1.80
N LYS A 348 12.96 20.48 2.51
CA LYS A 348 12.40 21.34 3.56
C LYS A 348 13.40 21.57 4.71
N ILE A 349 14.03 20.51 5.24
CA ILE A 349 15.05 20.61 6.32
C ILE A 349 16.25 21.46 5.91
N THR A 350 16.66 21.36 4.65
CA THR A 350 17.84 22.06 4.14
C THR A 350 17.53 23.44 3.57
N GLY A 351 16.30 23.93 3.76
CA GLY A 351 15.89 25.29 3.40
C GLY A 351 15.48 25.47 1.93
N ILE A 352 15.27 24.39 1.18
CA ILE A 352 14.71 24.44 -0.17
C ILE A 352 13.18 24.57 -0.08
N PRO A 353 12.58 25.62 -0.68
CA PRO A 353 11.13 25.78 -0.69
C PRO A 353 10.44 24.58 -1.35
N ILE A 354 9.35 24.10 -0.76
CA ILE A 354 8.54 23.03 -1.31
C ILE A 354 7.33 23.63 -2.01
N ASP A 355 7.10 23.23 -3.26
CA ASP A 355 5.89 23.58 -4.00
C ASP A 355 4.63 23.06 -3.27
N ALA A 356 3.55 23.84 -3.30
CA ALA A 356 2.34 23.54 -2.52
C ALA A 356 1.72 22.19 -2.87
N LYS A 357 1.78 21.76 -4.14
CA LYS A 357 1.24 20.47 -4.57
C LYS A 357 2.13 19.30 -4.15
N ILE A 358 3.45 19.51 -4.16
CA ILE A 358 4.41 18.53 -3.60
C ILE A 358 4.17 18.36 -2.11
N TRP A 359 3.90 19.44 -1.40
CA TRP A 359 3.56 19.41 0.02
C TRP A 359 2.23 18.68 0.27
N GLU A 360 1.20 18.94 -0.52
CA GLU A 360 -0.07 18.20 -0.43
C GLU A 360 0.14 16.68 -0.54
N TRP A 361 0.92 16.23 -1.52
CA TRP A 361 1.27 14.81 -1.64
C TRP A 361 2.11 14.31 -0.46
N TYR A 362 3.05 15.11 0.02
CA TYR A 362 3.82 14.77 1.22
C TYR A 362 2.91 14.45 2.41
N GLN A 363 1.90 15.30 2.66
CA GLN A 363 0.93 15.09 3.74
C GLN A 363 0.01 13.90 3.46
N GLN A 364 -0.48 13.78 2.22
CA GLN A 364 -1.36 12.68 1.81
C GLN A 364 -0.75 11.30 2.04
N TYR A 365 0.55 11.15 1.79
CA TYR A 365 1.28 9.89 1.96
C TYR A 365 1.99 9.77 3.32
N GLY A 366 1.65 10.65 4.26
CA GLY A 366 2.05 10.55 5.66
C GLY A 366 3.51 10.91 5.93
N GLY A 367 4.04 11.88 5.19
CA GLY A 367 5.32 12.49 5.49
C GLY A 367 5.43 12.95 6.95
N PHE A 368 6.63 12.82 7.52
CA PHE A 368 6.89 13.24 8.90
C PHE A 368 7.09 14.76 8.98
N GLU A 369 6.13 15.46 9.59
CA GLU A 369 6.19 16.90 9.76
C GLU A 369 6.91 17.25 11.06
N CYS A 370 8.02 17.99 10.96
CA CYS A 370 8.65 18.56 12.13
C CYS A 370 7.73 19.59 12.79
N GLU A 371 7.73 19.67 14.13
CA GLU A 371 6.90 20.69 14.80
C GLU A 371 7.28 22.11 14.34
N GLY A 372 6.27 22.89 13.93
CA GLY A 372 6.44 24.26 13.44
C GLY A 372 6.60 24.41 11.92
N TRP A 373 6.42 23.33 11.15
CA TRP A 373 6.44 23.35 9.68
C TRP A 373 5.18 23.86 8.99
#